data_AF-A0A433DHA6-F1
#
_entry.id   AF-A0A433DHA6-F1
#
_cell.length_a   1.000
_cell.length_b   1.000
_cell.length_c   1.000
_cell.angle_alpha   90.00
_cell.angle_beta   90.00
_cell.angle_gamma   90.00
#
_symmetry.space_group_name_H-M   'P 1'
#
loop_
_entity.id
_entity.type
_entity.pdbx_description
1 polymer ?
#
loop_
_entity_poly.entity_id
_entity_poly.type
_entity_poly.pdbx_seq_one_letter_code
_entity_poly.pdbx_strand_id
1 'polypeptide(L)'
;MLWISKPVAYEPGLTDSCTCFAYVEIESSPPRPQKLDDAEWSLQTICLPLSNLHKSLNDLVKSHPGLIIDSRLDAFAAGLRVQALFSGGNVRSM
;
A
#
# COMPACT_ATOMS: atom_id res chain seq x y z
N MET A 1 -10.63 8.85 -8.95
CA MET A 1 -9.76 9.40 -10.03
C MET A 1 -8.60 8.43 -10.33
N LEU A 2 -8.17 8.23 -11.59
CA LEU A 2 -7.00 7.41 -11.93
C LEU A 2 -5.77 8.32 -12.14
N TRP A 3 -4.71 8.12 -11.35
CA TRP A 3 -3.42 8.77 -11.53
C TRP A 3 -2.32 7.72 -11.64
N ILE A 4 -1.40 7.88 -12.59
CA ILE A 4 -0.30 6.93 -12.82
C ILE A 4 1.03 7.70 -12.81
N SER A 5 2.00 7.21 -12.05
CA SER A 5 3.33 7.80 -11.97
C SER A 5 4.16 7.57 -13.23
N LYS A 6 5.27 8.31 -13.37
CA LYS A 6 6.35 7.90 -14.28
C LYS A 6 6.95 6.55 -13.82
N PRO A 7 7.57 5.79 -14.73
CA PRO A 7 8.28 4.56 -14.36
C PRO A 7 9.35 4.82 -13.29
N VAL A 8 9.44 3.90 -12.34
CA VAL A 8 10.47 3.87 -11.30
C VAL A 8 11.19 2.53 -11.33
N ALA A 9 12.50 2.55 -11.12
CA ALA A 9 13.28 1.33 -10.94
C ALA A 9 12.94 0.68 -9.59
N TYR A 10 12.77 -0.64 -9.57
CA TYR A 10 12.46 -1.38 -8.34
C TYR A 10 13.70 -1.50 -7.44
N GLU A 11 14.80 -2.02 -8.00
CA GLU A 11 16.08 -2.23 -7.31
C GLU A 11 17.23 -1.71 -8.19
N PRO A 12 17.44 -0.38 -8.24
CA PRO A 12 18.48 0.20 -9.08
C PRO A 12 19.86 -0.31 -8.65
N GLY A 13 20.60 -0.86 -9.62
CA GLY A 13 21.92 -1.44 -9.39
C GLY A 13 21.93 -2.97 -9.17
N LEU A 14 20.75 -3.61 -9.08
CA LEU A 14 20.63 -5.07 -9.07
C LEU A 14 19.89 -5.59 -10.31
N THR A 15 18.77 -4.95 -10.66
CA THR A 15 17.95 -5.32 -11.83
C THR A 15 17.61 -4.10 -12.68
N ASP A 16 17.17 -4.33 -13.91
CA ASP A 16 16.57 -3.33 -14.80
C ASP A 16 15.04 -3.27 -14.66
N SER A 17 14.48 -3.98 -13.67
CA SER A 17 13.05 -4.05 -13.44
C SER A 17 12.47 -2.69 -13.04
N CYS A 18 11.41 -2.30 -13.73
CA CYS A 18 10.71 -1.03 -13.54
C CYS A 18 9.21 -1.25 -13.30
N THR A 19 8.57 -0.30 -12.62
CA THR A 19 7.12 -0.31 -12.36
C THR A 19 6.55 1.11 -12.38
N CYS A 20 5.23 1.24 -12.43
CA CYS A 20 4.52 2.51 -12.25
C CYS A 20 3.57 2.37 -11.05
N PHE A 21 3.39 3.45 -10.29
CA PHE A 21 2.38 3.50 -9.24
C PHE A 21 1.07 4.03 -9.82
N ALA A 22 -0.01 3.28 -9.68
CA ALA A 22 -1.36 3.72 -10.01
C ALA A 22 -2.15 3.99 -8.72
N TYR A 23 -2.63 5.21 -8.55
CA TYR A 23 -3.60 5.55 -7.52
C TYR A 23 -5.00 5.30 -8.06
N VAL A 24 -5.75 4.43 -7.38
CA VAL A 24 -7.11 4.05 -7.73
C VAL A 24 -8.01 4.27 -6.53
N GLU A 25 -9.01 5.11 -6.72
CA GLU A 25 -10.06 5.35 -5.74
C GLU A 25 -11.23 4.41 -6.01
N ILE A 26 -11.70 3.72 -4.98
CA ILE A 26 -12.77 2.72 -5.08
C ILE A 26 -13.96 3.24 -4.29
N GLU A 27 -15.08 3.50 -4.98
CA GLU A 27 -16.29 4.06 -4.36
C GLU A 27 -17.12 3.02 -3.59
N SER A 28 -16.93 1.71 -3.85
CA SER A 28 -17.72 0.64 -3.24
C SER A 28 -16.98 -0.06 -2.10
N SER A 29 -17.63 -0.15 -0.93
CA SER A 29 -17.23 -1.04 0.18
C SER A 29 -18.37 -2.01 0.52
N PRO A 30 -18.10 -3.31 0.75
CA PRO A 30 -16.80 -3.98 0.67
C PRO A 30 -16.33 -4.18 -0.79
N PRO A 31 -15.02 -4.38 -1.03
CA PRO A 31 -14.52 -4.68 -2.37
C PRO A 31 -15.14 -5.97 -2.90
N ARG A 32 -15.37 -6.01 -4.22
CA ARG A 32 -15.91 -7.20 -4.89
C ARG A 32 -14.88 -8.33 -4.83
N PRO A 33 -15.31 -9.61 -4.73
CA PRO A 33 -14.41 -10.75 -4.80
C PRO A 33 -13.56 -10.70 -6.08
N GLN A 34 -12.24 -10.83 -5.93
CA GLN A 34 -11.32 -10.90 -7.06
C GLN A 34 -11.52 -12.22 -7.82
N LYS A 35 -11.53 -12.16 -9.15
CA LYS A 35 -11.37 -13.35 -9.98
C LYS A 35 -9.86 -13.61 -10.10
N LEU A 36 -9.40 -14.68 -9.46
CA LEU A 36 -8.00 -15.10 -9.48
C LEU A 36 -7.75 -16.02 -10.67
N ASP A 37 -6.55 -15.94 -11.24
CA ASP A 37 -6.06 -16.94 -12.18
C ASP A 37 -5.58 -18.20 -11.44
N ASP A 38 -5.49 -19.34 -12.14
CA ASP A 38 -5.13 -20.63 -11.52
C ASP A 38 -3.76 -20.60 -10.83
N ALA A 39 -2.82 -19.79 -11.33
CA ALA A 39 -1.50 -19.61 -10.71
C ALA A 39 -1.52 -18.71 -9.47
N GLU A 40 -2.61 -17.99 -9.23
CA GLU A 40 -2.80 -17.02 -8.14
C GLU A 40 -3.77 -17.52 -7.06
N TRP A 41 -4.11 -18.82 -7.08
CA TRP A 41 -5.15 -19.45 -6.26
C TRP A 41 -5.04 -19.21 -4.74
N SER A 42 -3.85 -18.87 -4.23
CA SER A 42 -3.57 -18.65 -2.81
C SER A 42 -3.53 -17.18 -2.40
N LEU A 43 -3.74 -16.24 -3.32
CA LEU A 43 -3.75 -14.82 -3.01
C LEU A 43 -4.96 -14.45 -2.13
N GLN A 44 -4.69 -13.62 -1.13
CA GLN A 44 -5.70 -13.13 -0.20
C GLN A 44 -5.71 -11.60 -0.22
N THR A 45 -6.90 -11.01 -0.29
CA THR A 45 -7.09 -9.57 -0.19
C THR A 45 -7.23 -9.17 1.29
N ILE A 46 -6.40 -8.26 1.75
CA ILE A 46 -6.49 -7.67 3.09
C ILE A 46 -6.82 -6.18 2.96
N CYS A 47 -7.93 -5.76 3.55
CA CYS A 47 -8.32 -4.35 3.61
C CYS A 47 -7.93 -3.78 4.96
N LEU A 48 -7.01 -2.82 4.98
CA LEU A 48 -6.57 -2.12 6.19
C LEU A 48 -7.01 -0.65 6.13
N PRO A 49 -7.43 -0.06 7.26
CA PRO A 49 -7.72 1.36 7.32
C PRO A 49 -6.43 2.17 7.10
N LEU A 50 -6.53 3.27 6.34
CA LEU A 50 -5.40 4.20 6.14
C LEU A 50 -4.98 4.86 7.45
N SER A 51 -5.93 5.14 8.34
CA SER A 51 -5.65 5.65 9.68
C SER A 51 -4.80 4.64 10.45
N ASN A 52 -3.61 5.05 10.89
CA ASN A 52 -2.65 4.19 11.60
C ASN A 52 -2.18 2.97 10.79
N LEU A 53 -2.18 3.02 9.45
CA LEU A 53 -1.76 1.92 8.57
C LEU A 53 -0.42 1.30 9.00
N HIS A 54 0.58 2.12 9.32
CA HIS A 54 1.89 1.66 9.77
C HIS A 54 1.81 0.78 11.02
N LYS A 55 0.93 1.10 11.97
CA LYS A 55 0.71 0.25 13.16
C LYS A 55 0.05 -1.07 12.77
N SER A 56 -1.00 -1.01 11.94
CA SER A 56 -1.73 -2.19 11.47
C SER A 56 -0.83 -3.20 10.75
N LEU A 57 0.11 -2.73 9.93
CA LEU A 57 1.10 -3.59 9.26
C LEU A 57 2.04 -4.27 10.25
N ASN A 58 2.53 -3.54 11.26
CA ASN A 58 3.39 -4.11 12.30
C ASN A 58 2.67 -5.17 13.14
N ASP A 59 1.40 -4.95 13.45
CA ASP A 59 0.58 -5.92 14.18
C ASP A 59 0.27 -7.17 13.31
N LEU A 60 0.12 -6.98 11.99
CA LEU A 60 -0.05 -8.09 11.04
C LEU A 60 1.20 -8.98 10.97
N VAL A 61 2.41 -8.40 10.89
CA VAL A 61 3.67 -9.16 10.89
C VAL A 61 3.86 -9.94 12.20
N LYS A 62 3.52 -9.34 13.35
CA LYS A 62 3.61 -10.02 14.65
C LYS A 62 2.66 -11.21 14.77
N SER A 63 1.48 -11.13 14.14
CA SER A 63 0.49 -12.19 14.18
C SER A 63 0.74 -13.31 13.16
N HIS A 64 1.54 -13.05 12.11
CA HIS A 64 1.81 -14.00 11.03
C HIS A 64 3.33 -14.18 10.84
N PRO A 65 3.96 -15.10 11.60
CA PRO A 65 5.39 -15.38 11.45
C PRO A 65 5.74 -15.73 9.99
N GLY A 66 6.75 -15.06 9.44
CA GLY A 66 7.19 -15.23 8.06
C GLY A 66 6.52 -14.28 7.05
N LEU A 67 5.53 -13.49 7.46
CA LEU A 67 5.00 -12.42 6.61
C LEU A 67 6.03 -11.29 6.46
N ILE A 68 6.31 -10.90 5.22
CA ILE A 68 7.21 -9.79 4.88
C ILE A 68 6.39 -8.70 4.21
N ILE A 69 6.54 -7.47 4.68
CA ILE A 69 5.89 -6.30 4.08
C ILE A 69 6.76 -5.75 2.95
N ASP A 70 6.14 -5.49 1.80
CA ASP A 70 6.79 -4.82 0.67
C ASP A 70 7.33 -3.45 1.10
N SER A 71 8.58 -3.16 0.76
CA SER A 71 9.26 -1.92 1.17
C SER A 71 8.54 -0.66 0.71
N ARG A 72 7.82 -0.70 -0.41
CA ARG A 72 7.05 0.44 -0.93
C ARG A 72 5.77 0.66 -0.11
N LEU A 73 5.13 -0.42 0.35
CA LEU A 73 3.98 -0.32 1.24
C LEU A 73 4.38 0.21 2.61
N ASP A 74 5.52 -0.24 3.14
CA ASP A 74 6.08 0.28 4.40
C ASP A 74 6.45 1.76 4.28
N ALA A 75 7.14 2.15 3.20
CA ALA A 75 7.48 3.55 2.92
C ALA A 75 6.24 4.43 2.75
N PHE A 76 5.18 3.94 2.08
CA PHE A 76 3.91 4.65 1.96
C PHE A 76 3.24 4.86 3.33
N ALA A 77 3.18 3.81 4.16
CA ALA A 77 2.62 3.90 5.50
C ALA A 77 3.42 4.84 6.41
N ALA A 78 4.74 4.85 6.31
CA ALA A 78 5.62 5.80 7.00
C ALA A 78 5.35 7.24 6.55
N GLY A 79 5.20 7.48 5.24
CA GLY A 79 4.84 8.78 4.68
C GLY A 79 3.52 9.32 5.21
N LEU A 80 2.47 8.49 5.28
CA LEU A 80 1.18 8.86 5.88
C LEU A 80 1.32 9.23 7.36
N ARG A 81 2.14 8.50 8.12
CA ARG A 81 2.41 8.81 9.53
C ARG A 81 3.10 10.16 9.68
N VAL A 82 4.11 10.43 8.85
CA VAL A 82 4.82 11.71 8.84
C VAL A 82 3.88 12.86 8.47
N GLN A 83 3.06 12.70 7.44
CA GLN A 83 2.04 13.68 7.06
C GLN A 83 1.10 13.99 8.23
N ALA A 84 0.58 12.97 8.91
CA ALA A 84 -0.32 13.15 10.06
C ALA A 84 0.31 13.97 11.19
N LEU A 85 1.62 13.81 11.45
CA LEU A 85 2.35 14.60 12.45
C LEU A 85 2.40 16.10 12.08
N PHE A 86 2.54 16.43 10.80
CA PHE A 86 2.61 17.82 10.33
C PHE A 86 1.22 18.42 10.08
N SER A 87 0.24 17.60 9.73
CA SER A 87 -1.17 17.99 9.54
C SER A 87 -1.89 18.31 10.86
N GLY A 88 -1.32 17.94 12.02
CA GLY A 88 -1.76 18.44 13.33
C GLY A 88 -1.66 19.96 13.49
N GLY A 89 -1.01 20.67 12.56
CA GLY A 89 -1.11 22.11 12.35
C GLY A 89 -1.93 22.46 11.10
N ASN A 90 -3.26 22.50 11.23
CA ASN A 90 -4.17 23.15 10.27
C ASN A 90 -4.34 22.47 8.89
N VAL A 91 -5.14 21.39 8.83
CA VAL A 91 -5.59 20.81 7.55
C VAL A 91 -6.73 21.65 6.98
N ARG A 92 -6.42 22.51 6.02
CA ARG A 92 -7.40 22.87 4.98
C ARG A 92 -7.48 21.71 4.00
N SER A 93 -8.70 21.19 3.85
CA SER A 93 -9.12 20.21 2.85
C SER A 93 -8.59 20.56 1.46
N MET A 94 -7.94 19.59 0.81
CA MET A 94 -7.91 19.49 -0.65
C MET A 94 -8.94 18.46 -1.09
#